data_AF-A0A1B1AFG4-F1
#
_entry.id   AF-A0A1B1AFG4-F1
#
_cell.length_a   1.000
_cell.length_b   1.000
_cell.length_c   1.000
_cell.angle_alpha   90.00
_cell.angle_beta   90.00
_cell.angle_gamma   90.00
#
_symmetry.space_group_name_H-M   'P 1'
#
loop_
_entity.id
_entity.type
_entity.pdbx_description
1 polymer ?
#
loop_
_entity_poly.entity_id
_entity_poly.type
_entity_poly.pdbx_seq_one_letter_code
_entity_poly.pdbx_strand_id
1 'polypeptide(L)'
;MLTCLALVAFNAASLGDIPKMTSDIETEARALAAVSTFSPDLSTRIEGLSTEAEALAASLHRAGVGQDMPCIFQGIANDARERAAEFSNADTQQEQDAALMNLRVLMDDVAMLAPLAAAAAADRADERHIAER
;
A
#
# COMPACT_ATOMS: atom_id res chain seq x y z
N MET A 1 -38.33 -20.80 -8.51
CA MET A 1 -36.88 -20.83 -8.77
C MET A 1 -36.44 -19.38 -8.91
N LEU A 2 -36.07 -18.75 -7.78
CA LEU A 2 -35.89 -17.29 -7.67
C LEU A 2 -34.79 -17.04 -6.62
N THR A 3 -33.59 -17.56 -6.89
CA THR A 3 -32.43 -17.42 -6.00
C THR A 3 -31.16 -17.56 -6.83
N CYS A 4 -30.64 -16.46 -7.38
CA CYS A 4 -29.23 -16.31 -7.83
C CYS A 4 -28.89 -14.91 -8.39
N LEU A 5 -29.48 -13.82 -7.89
CA LEU A 5 -29.21 -12.46 -8.41
C LEU A 5 -28.83 -11.42 -7.35
N ALA A 6 -28.41 -11.84 -6.15
CA ALA A 6 -28.17 -10.92 -5.03
C ALA A 6 -26.77 -11.03 -4.38
N LEU A 7 -25.75 -11.55 -5.07
CA LEU A 7 -24.41 -11.74 -4.49
C LEU A 7 -23.24 -11.26 -5.37
N VAL A 8 -23.45 -10.24 -6.21
CA VAL A 8 -22.34 -9.57 -6.93
C VAL A 8 -21.97 -8.22 -6.30
N ALA A 9 -22.57 -7.84 -5.17
CA ALA A 9 -22.35 -6.56 -4.51
C ALA A 9 -21.45 -6.63 -3.25
N PHE A 10 -20.61 -7.66 -3.11
CA PHE A 10 -19.68 -7.75 -1.99
C PHE A 10 -18.25 -7.43 -2.45
N ASN A 11 -17.83 -6.18 -2.17
CA ASN A 11 -16.44 -5.71 -2.11
C ASN A 11 -15.63 -5.76 -3.42
N ALA A 12 -16.20 -5.27 -4.52
CA ALA A 12 -15.37 -4.65 -5.53
C ALA A 12 -14.90 -3.30 -4.97
N ALA A 13 -13.68 -3.21 -4.44
CA ALA A 13 -12.96 -1.95 -4.49
C ALA A 13 -13.02 -1.54 -5.97
N SER A 14 -13.78 -0.49 -6.26
CA SER A 14 -13.97 -0.08 -7.63
C SER A 14 -12.62 0.43 -8.12
N LEU A 15 -12.36 0.34 -9.43
CA LEU A 15 -11.22 1.04 -10.04
C LEU A 15 -11.16 2.53 -9.61
N GLY A 16 -12.30 3.12 -9.22
CA GLY A 16 -12.40 4.48 -8.70
C GLY A 16 -11.82 4.70 -7.30
N ASP A 17 -11.62 3.67 -6.48
CA ASP A 17 -11.07 3.81 -5.12
C ASP A 17 -9.54 3.79 -5.11
N ILE A 18 -8.91 3.16 -6.12
CA ILE A 18 -7.46 3.01 -6.23
C ILE A 18 -6.71 4.35 -6.18
N PRO A 19 -7.12 5.40 -6.93
CA PRO A 19 -6.44 6.70 -6.87
C PRO A 19 -6.40 7.31 -5.46
N LYS A 20 -7.48 7.13 -4.69
CA LYS A 20 -7.51 7.61 -3.31
C LYS A 20 -6.55 6.80 -2.44
N MET A 21 -6.59 5.47 -2.53
CA MET A 21 -5.70 4.58 -1.77
C MET A 21 -4.23 4.88 -2.03
N THR A 22 -3.85 5.08 -3.29
CA THR A 22 -2.47 5.42 -3.66
C THR A 22 -2.05 6.79 -3.11
N SER A 23 -2.94 7.79 -3.13
CA SER A 23 -2.66 9.12 -2.58
C SER A 23 -2.51 9.10 -1.05
N ASP A 24 -3.36 8.33 -0.37
CA ASP A 24 -3.30 8.18 1.09
C ASP A 24 -1.97 7.49 1.49
N ILE A 25 -1.61 6.39 0.81
CA ILE A 25 -0.34 5.66 1.02
C ILE A 25 0.87 6.55 0.71
N GLU A 26 0.88 7.30 -0.40
CA GLU A 26 1.98 8.21 -0.72
C GLU A 26 2.16 9.27 0.37
N THR A 27 1.05 9.83 0.84
CA THR A 27 1.06 10.87 1.88
C THR A 27 1.63 10.32 3.18
N GLU A 28 1.16 9.15 3.62
CA GLU A 28 1.66 8.52 4.85
C GLU A 28 3.11 8.09 4.71
N ALA A 29 3.52 7.54 3.56
CA ALA A 29 4.91 7.19 3.29
C ALA A 29 5.82 8.41 3.39
N ARG A 30 5.46 9.55 2.78
CA ARG A 30 6.21 10.80 2.91
C ARG A 30 6.27 11.28 4.37
N ALA A 31 5.17 11.15 5.11
CA ALA A 31 5.13 11.52 6.52
C ALA A 31 6.03 10.63 7.38
N LEU A 32 6.08 9.32 7.11
CA LEU A 32 6.95 8.36 7.79
C LEU A 32 8.42 8.53 7.40
N ALA A 33 8.74 8.82 6.14
CA ALA A 33 10.11 9.11 5.66
C ALA A 33 10.74 10.34 6.34
N ALA A 34 9.90 11.29 6.76
CA ALA A 34 10.32 12.50 7.46
C ALA A 34 10.55 12.30 8.97
N VAL A 35 10.18 11.14 9.54
CA VAL A 35 10.38 10.85 10.96
C VAL A 35 11.87 10.69 11.25
N SER A 36 12.35 11.45 12.23
CA SER A 36 13.75 11.42 12.67
C SER A 36 13.92 11.07 14.15
N THR A 37 12.82 10.76 14.84
CA THR A 37 12.83 10.46 16.27
C THR A 37 11.93 9.27 16.54
N PHE A 38 12.42 8.35 17.34
CA PHE A 38 11.69 7.18 17.78
C PHE A 38 10.47 7.58 18.64
N SER A 39 9.32 6.96 18.41
CA SER A 39 8.13 7.16 19.26
C SER A 39 7.31 5.87 19.34
N PRO A 40 6.55 5.66 20.44
CA PRO A 40 5.70 4.48 20.59
C PRO A 40 4.63 4.33 19.50
N ASP A 41 4.13 5.44 18.96
CA ASP A 41 3.08 5.44 17.93
C ASP A 41 3.62 5.06 16.54
N LEU A 42 4.94 5.07 16.35
CA LEU A 42 5.56 4.84 15.04
C LEU A 42 5.29 3.43 14.52
N SER A 43 5.41 2.40 15.36
CA SER A 43 5.11 1.01 14.96
C SER A 43 3.65 0.86 14.50
N THR A 44 2.72 1.49 15.22
CA THR A 44 1.28 1.46 14.86
C THR A 44 1.02 2.10 13.49
N ARG A 45 1.71 3.22 13.19
CA ARG A 45 1.59 3.87 11.89
C ARG A 45 2.16 3.04 10.74
N ILE A 46 3.31 2.38 10.97
CA ILE A 46 3.92 1.48 9.99
C ILE A 46 3.00 0.28 9.71
N GLU A 47 2.37 -0.29 10.74
CA GLU A 47 1.36 -1.36 10.58
C GLU A 47 0.11 -0.88 9.83
N GLY A 48 -0.32 0.36 10.07
CA GLY A 48 -1.39 1.01 9.30
C GLY A 48 -1.06 1.07 7.81
N LEU A 49 0.12 1.59 7.46
CA LEU A 49 0.60 1.64 6.08
C LEU A 49 0.69 0.24 5.45
N SER A 50 1.17 -0.76 6.21
CA SER A 50 1.23 -2.15 5.76
C SER A 50 -0.15 -2.67 5.35
N THR A 51 -1.15 -2.44 6.20
CA THR A 51 -2.54 -2.85 5.95
C THR A 51 -3.11 -2.14 4.71
N GLU A 52 -2.81 -0.85 4.54
CA GLU A 52 -3.23 -0.09 3.36
C GLU A 52 -2.57 -0.60 2.08
N ALA A 53 -1.26 -0.91 2.12
CA ALA A 53 -0.52 -1.48 1.00
C ALA A 53 -1.07 -2.86 0.59
N GLU A 54 -1.41 -3.72 1.54
CA GLU A 54 -2.13 -4.98 1.30
C GLU A 54 -3.48 -4.75 0.61
N ALA A 55 -4.27 -3.81 1.12
CA ALA A 55 -5.56 -3.48 0.55
C ALA A 55 -5.43 -2.95 -0.88
N LEU A 56 -4.39 -2.14 -1.16
CA LEU A 56 -4.08 -1.64 -2.48
C LEU A 56 -3.65 -2.78 -3.42
N ALA A 57 -2.76 -3.66 -2.99
CA ALA A 57 -2.35 -4.84 -3.75
C ALA A 57 -3.56 -5.69 -4.18
N ALA A 58 -4.45 -5.97 -3.24
CA ALA A 58 -5.68 -6.71 -3.53
C ALA A 58 -6.62 -5.96 -4.49
N SER A 59 -6.69 -4.64 -4.39
CA SER A 59 -7.51 -3.80 -5.27
C SER A 59 -6.96 -3.74 -6.69
N LEU A 60 -5.64 -3.57 -6.85
CA LEU A 60 -4.95 -3.64 -8.14
C LEU A 60 -5.15 -5.00 -8.80
N HIS A 61 -5.04 -6.08 -8.03
CA HIS A 61 -5.27 -7.43 -8.52
C HIS A 61 -6.71 -7.63 -9.04
N ARG A 62 -7.73 -7.23 -8.26
CA ARG A 62 -9.14 -7.28 -8.68
C ARG A 62 -9.44 -6.37 -9.87
N ALA A 63 -8.77 -5.23 -9.95
CA ALA A 63 -8.83 -4.32 -11.10
C ALA A 63 -8.15 -4.92 -12.35
N GLY A 64 -7.47 -6.06 -12.23
CA GLY A 64 -6.79 -6.72 -13.33
C GLY A 64 -5.62 -5.90 -13.86
N VAL A 65 -5.00 -5.09 -13.00
CA VAL A 65 -3.69 -4.49 -13.29
C VAL A 65 -2.66 -5.63 -13.42
N GLY A 66 -1.66 -5.45 -14.29
CA GLY A 66 -0.60 -6.43 -14.49
C GLY A 66 0.03 -6.89 -13.17
N GLN A 67 0.41 -8.17 -13.10
CA GLN A 67 0.75 -8.87 -11.86
C GLN A 67 1.87 -8.20 -11.05
N ASP A 68 2.79 -7.48 -11.70
CA ASP A 68 3.93 -6.85 -11.03
C ASP A 68 3.51 -5.84 -9.96
N MET A 69 2.54 -4.96 -10.25
CA MET A 69 2.12 -3.92 -9.30
C MET A 69 1.46 -4.48 -8.03
N PRO A 70 0.46 -5.38 -8.11
CA PRO A 70 -0.05 -6.08 -6.93
C PRO A 70 1.05 -6.78 -6.12
N CYS A 71 1.99 -7.46 -6.79
CA CYS A 71 3.09 -8.16 -6.10
C CYS A 71 4.03 -7.20 -5.38
N ILE A 72 4.37 -6.06 -5.99
CA ILE A 72 5.20 -5.02 -5.39
C ILE A 72 4.54 -4.48 -4.11
N PHE A 73 3.26 -4.14 -4.15
CA PHE A 73 2.55 -3.62 -2.97
C PHE A 73 2.34 -4.66 -1.88
N GLN A 74 2.20 -5.94 -2.24
CA GLN A 74 2.21 -7.03 -1.28
C GLN A 74 3.58 -7.18 -0.59
N GLY A 75 4.68 -6.99 -1.34
CA GLY A 75 6.04 -6.96 -0.82
C GLY A 75 6.25 -5.81 0.16
N ILE A 76 5.88 -4.58 -0.26
CA ILE A 76 5.91 -3.38 0.60
C ILE A 76 5.16 -3.62 1.91
N ALA A 77 3.97 -4.22 1.85
CA ALA A 77 3.21 -4.50 3.05
C ALA A 77 3.97 -5.43 4.01
N ASN A 78 4.58 -6.51 3.49
CA ASN A 78 5.38 -7.41 4.30
C ASN A 78 6.61 -6.71 4.90
N ASP A 79 7.36 -5.96 4.08
CA ASP A 79 8.52 -5.19 4.51
C ASP A 79 8.15 -4.17 5.60
N ALA A 80 6.99 -3.52 5.48
CA ALA A 80 6.48 -2.62 6.50
C ALA A 80 6.20 -3.35 7.82
N ARG A 81 5.60 -4.55 7.81
CA ARG A 81 5.43 -5.34 9.06
C ARG A 81 6.78 -5.72 9.67
N GLU A 82 7.77 -6.06 8.85
CA GLU A 82 9.13 -6.32 9.32
C GLU A 82 9.74 -5.08 9.99
N ARG A 83 9.62 -3.90 9.37
CA ARG A 83 10.08 -2.64 9.99
C ARG A 83 9.35 -2.35 11.30
N ALA A 84 8.03 -2.53 11.37
CA ALA A 84 7.28 -2.34 12.61
C ALA A 84 7.77 -3.26 13.75
N ALA A 85 8.09 -4.51 13.42
CA ALA A 85 8.68 -5.46 14.35
C ALA A 85 10.11 -5.05 14.78
N GLU A 86 10.95 -4.56 13.86
CA GLU A 86 12.27 -4.01 14.19
C GLU A 86 12.18 -2.85 15.17
N PHE A 87 11.27 -1.90 14.92
CA PHE A 87 11.02 -0.78 15.84
C PHE A 87 10.61 -1.26 17.22
N SER A 88 9.72 -2.25 17.29
CA SER A 88 9.21 -2.78 18.55
C SER A 88 10.26 -3.54 19.38
N ASN A 89 11.36 -3.98 18.75
CA ASN A 89 12.45 -4.72 19.38
C ASN A 89 13.74 -3.89 19.55
N ALA A 90 13.75 -2.62 19.13
CA ALA A 90 14.94 -1.76 19.18
C ALA A 90 15.15 -1.19 20.59
N ASP A 91 15.96 -1.86 21.39
CA ASP A 91 16.19 -1.52 22.81
C ASP A 91 17.36 -0.53 23.01
N THR A 92 18.22 -0.37 22.00
CA THR A 92 19.38 0.53 22.05
C THR A 92 19.24 1.67 21.05
N GLN A 93 19.91 2.80 21.34
CA GLN A 93 19.93 3.93 20.41
C GLN A 93 20.46 3.53 19.03
N GLN A 94 21.47 2.65 18.97
CA GLN A 94 22.04 2.17 17.73
C GLN A 94 21.02 1.37 16.89
N GLU A 95 20.24 0.52 17.53
CA GLU A 95 19.17 -0.24 16.87
C GLU A 95 18.04 0.68 16.38
N GLN A 96 17.68 1.69 17.18
CA GLN A 96 16.66 2.68 16.81
C GLN A 96 17.10 3.52 15.60
N ASP A 97 18.35 3.96 15.58
CA ASP A 97 18.91 4.72 14.45
C ASP A 97 18.93 3.86 13.16
N ALA A 98 19.30 2.58 13.28
CA ALA A 98 19.27 1.63 12.17
C ALA A 98 17.84 1.38 11.67
N ALA A 99 16.88 1.19 12.57
CA ALA A 99 15.48 0.99 12.23
C ALA A 99 14.89 2.22 11.51
N LEU A 100 15.21 3.44 11.96
CA LEU A 100 14.82 4.69 11.29
C LEU A 100 15.41 4.79 9.88
N MET A 101 16.67 4.40 9.70
CA MET A 101 17.31 4.42 8.39
C MET A 101 16.65 3.40 7.43
N ASN A 102 16.38 2.19 7.90
CA ASN A 102 15.70 1.16 7.11
C ASN A 102 14.27 1.56 6.75
N LEU A 103 13.53 2.15 7.70
CA LEU A 103 12.19 2.68 7.45
C LEU A 103 12.22 3.73 6.36
N ARG A 104 13.15 4.69 6.44
CA ARG A 104 13.25 5.77 5.45
C ARG A 104 13.47 5.24 4.04
N VAL A 105 14.35 4.26 3.86
CA VAL A 105 14.58 3.62 2.55
C VAL A 105 13.28 3.03 2.01
N LEU A 106 12.56 2.26 2.81
CA LEU A 106 11.28 1.68 2.41
C LEU A 106 10.25 2.78 2.07
N MET A 107 10.12 3.81 2.90
CA MET A 107 9.14 4.87 2.70
C MET A 107 9.43 5.73 1.47
N ASP A 108 10.70 6.01 1.16
CA ASP A 108 11.10 6.72 -0.06
C ASP A 108 10.70 5.91 -1.31
N ASP A 109 10.88 4.59 -1.30
CA ASP A 109 10.43 3.70 -2.38
C ASP A 109 8.91 3.69 -2.50
N VAL A 110 8.17 3.57 -1.38
CA VAL A 110 6.70 3.58 -1.38
C VAL A 110 6.17 4.90 -1.94
N ALA A 111 6.73 6.04 -1.52
CA ALA A 111 6.33 7.36 -2.01
C ALA A 111 6.59 7.54 -3.51
N MET A 112 7.58 6.84 -4.07
CA MET A 112 7.84 6.83 -5.51
C MET A 112 6.90 5.88 -6.27
N LEU A 113 6.57 4.72 -5.69
CA LEU A 113 5.79 3.66 -6.35
C LEU A 113 4.27 3.89 -6.29
N ALA A 114 3.75 4.53 -5.25
CA ALA A 114 2.31 4.75 -5.08
C ALA A 114 1.66 5.50 -6.27
N PRO A 115 2.24 6.58 -6.81
CA PRO A 115 1.74 7.22 -8.02
C PRO A 115 1.73 6.30 -9.27
N LEU A 116 2.70 5.38 -9.37
CA LEU A 116 2.80 4.45 -10.51
C LEU A 116 1.68 3.40 -10.47
N ALA A 117 1.25 2.97 -9.28
CA ALA A 117 0.09 2.10 -9.14
C ALA A 117 -1.21 2.79 -9.60
N ALA A 118 -1.35 4.09 -9.31
CA ALA A 118 -2.49 4.87 -9.78
C ALA A 118 -2.51 4.97 -11.31
N ALA A 119 -1.36 5.24 -11.91
CA ALA A 119 -1.20 5.29 -13.37
C ALA A 119 -1.53 3.93 -14.01
N ALA A 120 -0.99 2.83 -13.47
CA ALA A 120 -1.26 1.49 -13.99
C ALA A 120 -2.75 1.10 -13.88
N ALA A 121 -3.44 1.53 -12.82
CA ALA A 121 -4.88 1.33 -12.68
C ALA A 121 -5.69 2.18 -13.68
N ALA A 122 -5.26 3.42 -13.95
CA ALA A 122 -5.89 4.29 -14.95
C ALA A 122 -5.74 3.71 -16.37
N ASP A 123 -4.52 3.29 -16.75
CA ASP A 123 -4.27 2.62 -18.04
C ASP A 123 -5.19 1.40 -18.19
N ARG A 124 -5.35 0.61 -17.12
CA ARG A 124 -6.24 -0.56 -17.14
C ARG A 124 -7.70 -0.17 -17.30
N ALA A 125 -8.16 0.93 -16.71
CA ALA A 125 -9.53 1.42 -16.87
C ALA A 125 -9.79 1.85 -18.33
N ASP A 126 -8.84 2.57 -18.93
CA ASP A 126 -8.93 3.04 -20.31
C ASP A 126 -8.99 1.87 -21.30
N GLU A 127 -8.19 0.82 -21.10
CA GLU A 127 -8.25 -0.42 -21.88
C GLU A 127 -9.64 -1.08 -21.83
N ARG A 128 -10.28 -1.13 -20.65
CA ARG A 128 -11.65 -1.67 -20.51
C ARG A 128 -12.65 -0.84 -21.29
N HIS A 129 -12.57 0.49 -21.15
CA HIS A 129 -13.47 1.41 -21.83
C HIS A 129 -13.34 1.32 -23.36
N ILE A 130 -12.14 1.13 -23.89
CA ILE A 130 -11.94 0.89 -25.34
C ILE A 130 -12.57 -0.44 -25.77
N ALA A 131 -12.40 -1.52 -24.98
CA ALA A 131 -12.93 -2.83 -25.32
C ALA A 131 -14.46 -2.93 -25.26
N GLU A 132 -15.12 -2.05 -24.50
CA GLU A 132 -16.58 -1.99 -24.33
C GLU A 132 -17.30 -1.14 -25.41
N ARG A 133 -16.55 -0.45 -26.29
CA ARG A 133 -17.08 0.39 -27.38
C ARG A 133 -17.13 -0.36 -28.72
#